data_AF-A0A242CFS6-F1
#
_entry.id   AF-A0A242CFS6-F1
#
_cell.length_a   1.000
_cell.length_b   1.000
_cell.length_c   1.000
_cell.angle_alpha   90.00
_cell.angle_beta   90.00
_cell.angle_gamma   90.00
#
_symmetry.space_group_name_H-M   'P 1'
#
loop_
_entity.id
_entity.type
_entity.pdbx_description
1 polymer ?
#
loop_
_entity_poly.entity_id
_entity_poly.type
_entity_poly.pdbx_seq_one_letter_code
_entity_poly.pdbx_strand_id
1 'polypeptide(L)'
;MRSFTTKKEYIAYFRQVLEKKTQEQPVIEEYVKKQCCRLDQLMTQLSPETFWQVFPELLGIDAKLNLLVELIKFEDFSADELLRIVENDYRSYFKELCGYDLRTQTPPSMIFQVA
;
A
#
# COMPACT_ATOMS: atom_id res chain seq x y z
N MET A 1 -3.69 4.23 19.16
CA MET A 1 -4.00 3.74 17.80
C MET A 1 -4.83 4.81 17.11
N ARG A 2 -4.43 5.29 15.93
CA ARG A 2 -5.27 6.18 15.13
C ARG A 2 -6.21 5.29 14.32
N SER A 3 -7.51 5.35 14.58
CA SER A 3 -8.51 4.65 13.79
C SER A 3 -8.95 5.57 12.64
N PHE A 4 -8.99 5.04 11.42
CA PHE A 4 -9.58 5.73 10.29
C PHE A 4 -11.03 5.27 10.14
N THR A 5 -11.95 6.22 10.02
CA THR A 5 -13.38 5.95 9.85
C THR A 5 -13.85 6.28 8.44
N THR A 6 -13.06 7.06 7.70
CA THR A 6 -13.33 7.39 6.31
C THR A 6 -12.10 7.18 5.43
N LYS A 7 -12.35 6.87 4.16
CA LYS A 7 -11.31 6.86 3.12
C LYS A 7 -10.53 8.16 3.07
N LYS A 8 -11.20 9.31 3.24
CA LYS A 8 -10.56 10.63 3.20
C LYS A 8 -9.51 10.77 4.30
N GLU A 9 -9.83 10.32 5.52
CA GLU A 9 -8.88 10.31 6.64
C GLU A 9 -7.69 9.40 6.37
N TYR A 10 -7.96 8.21 5.82
CA TYR A 10 -6.93 7.23 5.47
C TYR A 10 -5.95 7.80 4.41
N ILE A 11 -6.45 8.34 3.30
CA ILE A 11 -5.61 8.95 2.25
C ILE A 11 -4.86 10.19 2.76
N ALA A 12 -5.50 11.00 3.60
CA ALA A 12 -4.88 12.21 4.14
C ALA A 12 -3.63 11.91 4.96
N TYR A 13 -3.60 10.76 5.67
CA TYR A 13 -2.40 10.32 6.39
C TYR A 13 -1.20 10.15 5.44
N PHE A 14 -1.35 9.37 4.36
CA PHE A 14 -0.24 9.13 3.42
C PHE A 14 0.20 10.42 2.73
N ARG A 15 -0.75 11.26 2.29
CA ARG A 15 -0.42 12.55 1.68
C ARG A 15 0.39 13.44 2.61
N GLN A 16 0.03 13.50 3.89
CA GLN A 16 0.76 14.29 4.87
C GLN A 16 2.18 13.76 5.09
N VAL A 17 2.35 12.44 5.18
CA VAL A 17 3.67 11.83 5.42
C VAL A 17 4.58 11.97 4.19
N LEU A 18 4.00 11.91 2.98
CA LEU A 18 4.74 11.92 1.72
C LEU A 18 4.93 13.32 1.13
N GLU A 19 4.27 14.36 1.67
CA GLU A 19 4.18 15.72 1.10
C GLU A 19 5.54 16.30 0.67
N LYS A 20 6.55 16.24 1.54
CA LYS A 20 7.88 16.79 1.23
C LYS A 20 8.48 16.10 0.01
N LYS A 21 8.39 14.77 -0.05
CA LYS A 21 9.02 13.99 -1.12
C LYS A 21 8.21 14.01 -2.41
N THR A 22 6.90 14.10 -2.35
CA THR A 22 6.07 14.29 -3.54
C THR A 22 6.29 15.66 -4.18
N GLN A 23 6.64 16.69 -3.40
CA GLN A 23 7.08 17.99 -3.93
C GLN A 23 8.45 17.92 -4.61
N GLU A 24 9.40 17.16 -4.03
CA GLU A 24 10.75 16.97 -4.60
C GLU A 24 10.75 16.03 -5.82
N GLN A 25 9.86 15.04 -5.85
CA GLN A 25 9.85 13.94 -6.81
C GLN A 25 8.42 13.71 -7.34
N PRO A 26 8.03 14.36 -8.44
CA PRO A 26 6.67 14.28 -8.99
C PRO A 26 6.20 12.86 -9.35
N VAL A 27 7.13 11.95 -9.66
CA VAL A 27 6.81 10.54 -9.95
C VAL A 27 6.22 9.81 -8.75
N ILE A 28 6.63 10.17 -7.51
CA ILE A 28 6.04 9.60 -6.29
C ILE A 28 4.60 10.11 -6.12
N GLU A 29 4.35 11.39 -6.40
CA GLU A 29 2.98 11.94 -6.36
C GLU A 29 2.06 11.24 -7.35
N GLU A 30 2.54 11.04 -8.59
CA GLU A 30 1.79 10.33 -9.62
C GLU A 30 1.47 8.90 -9.18
N TYR A 31 2.43 8.21 -8.59
CA TYR A 31 2.25 6.88 -8.04
C TYR A 31 1.19 6.85 -6.92
N VAL A 32 1.30 7.73 -5.93
CA VAL A 32 0.34 7.81 -4.81
C VAL A 32 -1.06 8.13 -5.33
N LYS A 33 -1.18 9.05 -6.28
CA LYS A 33 -2.45 9.39 -6.94
C LYS A 33 -3.03 8.19 -7.67
N LYS A 34 -2.23 7.41 -8.40
CA LYS A 34 -2.65 6.17 -9.06
C LYS A 34 -3.20 5.16 -8.06
N GLN A 35 -2.52 4.95 -6.93
CA GLN A 35 -3.01 4.04 -5.88
C GLN A 35 -4.33 4.53 -5.27
N CYS A 36 -4.46 5.84 -5.01
CA CYS A 36 -5.71 6.42 -4.50
C CYS A 36 -6.87 6.28 -5.49
N CYS A 37 -6.63 6.51 -6.78
CA CYS A 37 -7.64 6.32 -7.82
C CYS A 37 -8.05 4.85 -7.95
N ARG A 38 -7.10 3.91 -7.84
CA ARG A 38 -7.42 2.47 -7.86
C ARG A 38 -8.23 2.07 -6.63
N LEU A 39 -7.89 2.60 -5.45
CA LEU A 39 -8.64 2.40 -4.21
C LEU A 39 -10.10 2.83 -4.39
N ASP A 40 -10.33 4.00 -4.99
CA ASP A 40 -11.68 4.50 -5.28
C ASP A 40 -12.48 3.56 -6.19
N GLN A 41 -11.85 3.08 -7.26
CA GLN A 41 -12.49 2.14 -8.19
C GLN A 41 -12.86 0.83 -7.49
N LEU A 42 -11.95 0.27 -6.69
CA LEU A 42 -12.17 -0.97 -5.96
C LEU A 42 -13.30 -0.83 -4.94
N MET A 43 -13.35 0.28 -4.21
CA MET A 43 -14.43 0.56 -3.26
C MET A 43 -15.81 0.63 -3.94
N THR A 44 -15.90 1.14 -5.17
CA THR A 44 -17.17 1.14 -5.92
C THR A 44 -17.59 -0.24 -6.44
N GLN A 45 -16.65 -1.17 -6.57
CA GLN A 45 -16.90 -2.53 -7.04
C GLN A 45 -17.20 -3.49 -5.89
N LEU A 46 -16.93 -3.10 -4.64
CA LEU A 46 -17.03 -3.96 -3.47
C LEU A 46 -18.48 -4.33 -3.18
N SER A 47 -18.79 -5.61 -3.31
CA SER A 47 -20.04 -6.26 -2.94
C SER A 47 -19.76 -7.65 -2.37
N PRO A 48 -20.75 -8.35 -1.79
CA PRO A 48 -20.56 -9.73 -1.35
C PRO A 48 -20.02 -10.66 -2.45
N GLU A 49 -20.40 -10.44 -3.70
CA GLU A 49 -20.03 -11.25 -4.86
C GLU A 49 -18.60 -10.97 -5.36
N THR A 50 -18.13 -9.74 -5.19
CA THR A 50 -16.80 -9.29 -5.65
C THR A 50 -15.75 -9.24 -4.55
N PHE A 51 -16.14 -9.48 -3.30
CA PHE A 51 -15.29 -9.32 -2.12
C PHE A 51 -13.95 -10.05 -2.26
N TRP A 52 -13.97 -11.31 -2.69
CA TRP A 52 -12.77 -12.14 -2.76
C TRP A 52 -11.81 -11.75 -3.88
N GLN A 53 -12.26 -10.97 -4.87
CA GLN A 53 -11.42 -10.39 -5.90
C GLN A 53 -10.91 -9.01 -5.48
N VAL A 54 -11.80 -8.18 -4.90
CA VAL A 54 -11.51 -6.79 -4.56
C VAL A 54 -10.65 -6.67 -3.30
N PHE A 55 -10.94 -7.45 -2.26
CA PHE A 55 -10.27 -7.34 -0.97
C PHE A 55 -8.75 -7.60 -1.06
N PRO A 56 -8.27 -8.62 -1.79
CA PRO A 56 -6.84 -8.80 -2.05
C PRO A 56 -6.15 -7.61 -2.69
N GLU A 57 -6.80 -6.93 -3.63
CA GLU A 57 -6.24 -5.73 -4.27
C GLU A 57 -6.22 -4.52 -3.32
N LEU A 58 -7.24 -4.39 -2.45
CA LEU A 58 -7.25 -3.37 -1.40
C LEU A 58 -6.07 -3.55 -0.43
N LEU A 59 -5.79 -4.79 -0.04
CA LEU A 59 -4.60 -5.13 0.74
C LEU A 59 -3.31 -4.80 0.00
N GLY A 60 -3.25 -5.06 -1.31
CA GLY A 60 -2.12 -4.70 -2.14
C GLY A 60 -1.82 -3.20 -2.12
N ILE A 61 -2.86 -2.37 -2.20
CA ILE A 61 -2.73 -0.91 -2.11
C ILE A 61 -2.25 -0.47 -0.72
N ASP A 62 -2.82 -1.02 0.35
CA ASP A 62 -2.39 -0.72 1.72
C ASP A 62 -0.92 -1.06 1.93
N ALA A 63 -0.50 -2.26 1.52
CA ALA A 63 0.89 -2.69 1.57
C ALA A 63 1.82 -1.74 0.80
N LYS A 64 1.46 -1.36 -0.44
CA LYS A 64 2.26 -0.44 -1.27
C LYS A 64 2.44 0.92 -0.63
N LEU A 65 1.36 1.51 -0.10
CA LEU A 65 1.40 2.83 0.52
C LEU A 65 2.22 2.82 1.82
N ASN A 66 2.07 1.78 2.65
CA ASN A 66 2.86 1.64 3.86
C ASN A 66 4.34 1.39 3.57
N LEU A 67 4.65 0.48 2.64
CA LEU A 67 6.03 0.20 2.24
C LEU A 67 6.71 1.45 1.65
N LEU A 68 5.99 2.25 0.86
CA LEU A 68 6.48 3.54 0.38
C LEU A 68 6.80 4.50 1.53
N VAL A 69 5.91 4.63 2.52
CA VAL A 69 6.12 5.46 3.72
C VAL A 69 7.31 4.99 4.56
N GLU A 70 7.58 3.68 4.60
CA GLU A 70 8.73 3.13 5.30
C GLU A 70 10.03 3.44 4.56
N LEU A 71 10.05 3.21 3.23
CA LEU A 71 11.26 3.34 2.43
C LEU A 71 11.66 4.79 2.15
N ILE A 72 10.71 5.71 2.10
CA ILE A 72 10.97 7.12 1.77
C ILE A 72 11.83 7.86 2.79
N LYS A 73 12.00 7.26 3.98
CA LYS A 73 12.87 7.75 5.05
C LYS A 73 14.36 7.54 4.73
N PHE A 74 14.68 6.66 3.79
CA PHE A 74 16.04 6.41 3.34
C PHE A 74 16.36 7.32 2.16
N GLU A 75 17.30 8.25 2.34
CA GLU A 75 17.66 9.24 1.33
C GLU A 75 18.49 8.67 0.17
N ASP A 76 18.99 7.44 0.31
CA ASP A 76 19.91 6.80 -0.64
C ASP A 76 19.23 6.27 -1.91
N PHE A 77 17.89 6.15 -1.92
CA PHE A 77 17.16 5.62 -3.06
C PHE A 77 16.63 6.73 -3.98
N SER A 78 16.81 6.55 -5.28
CA SER A 78 16.05 7.31 -6.27
C SER A 78 14.56 6.96 -6.22
N ALA A 79 13.73 7.83 -6.79
CA ALA A 79 12.29 7.61 -6.87
C ALA A 79 11.94 6.30 -7.57
N ASP A 80 12.62 6.01 -8.69
CA ASP A 80 12.37 4.80 -9.48
C ASP A 80 12.80 3.53 -8.74
N GLU A 81 13.90 3.58 -7.98
CA GLU A 81 14.33 2.47 -7.13
C GLU A 81 13.34 2.22 -6.01
N LEU A 82 12.88 3.28 -5.33
CA LEU A 82 11.83 3.18 -4.30
C LEU A 82 10.58 2.48 -4.86
N LEU A 83 10.06 2.97 -5.99
CA LEU A 83 8.85 2.41 -6.60
C LEU A 83 9.05 0.99 -7.08
N ARG A 84 10.25 0.65 -7.59
CA ARG A 84 10.59 -0.72 -7.97
C ARG A 84 10.61 -1.66 -6.78
N ILE A 85 11.17 -1.26 -5.63
CA ILE A 85 11.15 -2.06 -4.40
C ILE A 85 9.70 -2.25 -3.95
N VAL A 86 8.92 -1.16 -3.89
CA VAL A 86 7.51 -1.21 -3.49
C VAL A 86 6.72 -2.20 -4.34
N GLU A 87 6.85 -2.13 -5.66
CA GLU A 87 6.08 -3.01 -6.57
C GLU A 87 6.54 -4.47 -6.55
N ASN A 88 7.79 -4.76 -6.19
CA ASN A 88 8.27 -6.15 -6.06
C ASN A 88 7.87 -6.78 -4.72
N ASP A 89 7.90 -6.01 -3.64
CA ASP A 89 7.91 -6.56 -2.28
C ASP A 89 6.56 -6.40 -1.56
N TYR A 90 5.61 -5.62 -2.08
CA TYR A 90 4.33 -5.38 -1.40
C TYR A 90 3.54 -6.66 -1.07
N ARG A 91 3.72 -7.73 -1.85
CA ARG A 91 3.04 -9.02 -1.63
C ARG A 91 3.50 -9.72 -0.35
N SER A 92 4.75 -9.50 0.08
CA SER A 92 5.27 -10.05 1.33
C SER A 92 5.12 -9.10 2.52
N TYR A 93 4.73 -7.84 2.29
CA TYR A 93 4.67 -6.82 3.34
C TYR A 93 3.96 -7.27 4.63
N PHE A 94 2.71 -7.74 4.54
CA PHE A 94 1.98 -8.17 5.74
C PHE A 94 2.55 -9.44 6.38
N LYS A 95 3.19 -10.29 5.59
CA LYS A 95 3.87 -11.48 6.09
C LYS A 95 5.04 -11.08 6.98
N GLU A 96 5.86 -10.16 6.50
CA GLU A 96 7.01 -9.61 7.22
C GLU A 96 6.56 -8.79 8.44
N LEU A 97 5.50 -7.99 8.30
CA LEU A 97 4.90 -7.22 9.40
C LEU A 97 4.41 -8.13 10.54
N CYS A 98 3.93 -9.34 10.21
CA CYS A 98 3.55 -10.36 11.19
C CYS A 98 4.73 -11.22 11.68
N GLY A 99 5.97 -10.91 11.30
CA GLY A 99 7.18 -11.60 11.76
C GLY A 99 7.48 -12.91 11.04
N TYR A 100 6.82 -13.21 9.92
CA TYR A 100 7.09 -14.41 9.13
C TYR A 100 8.20 -14.14 8.11
N ASP A 101 9.07 -15.14 7.88
CA ASP A 101 10.03 -15.08 6.79
C ASP A 101 9.38 -15.41 5.43
N LEU A 102 10.03 -15.06 4.31
CA LEU A 102 9.47 -15.28 2.96
C LEU A 102 9.20 -16.76 2.63
N ARG A 103 9.79 -17.71 3.35
CA ARG A 103 9.65 -19.16 3.09
C ARG A 103 8.55 -19.81 3.91
N THR A 104 8.12 -19.18 5.00
CA THR A 104 7.13 -19.75 5.92
C THR A 104 5.75 -19.77 5.30
N GLN A 105 5.03 -20.88 5.38
CA GLN A 105 3.63 -20.90 4.97
C GLN A 105 2.80 -20.09 5.98
N THR A 106 2.02 -19.14 5.50
CA THR A 106 1.12 -18.37 6.37
C THR A 106 -0.13 -19.17 6.72
N PRO A 107 -0.75 -18.94 7.89
CA PRO A 107 -2.04 -19.55 8.22
C PRO A 107 -3.13 -19.03 7.26
N PRO A 108 -4.28 -19.73 7.14
CA PRO A 108 -5.39 -19.28 6.30
C PRO A 108 -6.03 -18.04 6.90
N SER A 109 -5.53 -16.87 6.50
CA SER A 109 -6.01 -15.55 6.91
C SER A 109 -6.06 -14.61 5.71
N MET A 110 -7.12 -13.80 5.66
CA MET A 110 -7.36 -12.89 4.53
C MET A 110 -6.25 -11.84 4.37
N ILE A 111 -5.58 -11.47 5.47
CA ILE A 111 -4.48 -10.49 5.45
C ILE A 111 -3.27 -10.92 4.59
N PHE A 112 -3.14 -12.22 4.34
CA PHE A 112 -2.07 -12.77 3.50
C PHE A 112 -2.49 -13.02 2.05
N GLN A 113 -3.74 -12.73 1.70
CA GLN A 113 -4.24 -12.84 0.31
C GLN A 113 -3.99 -11.53 -0.43
N VAL A 114 -2.73 -11.13 -0.62
CA VAL A 114 -2.39 -9.86 -1.28
C VAL A 114 -2.32 -10.06 -2.81
N ALA A 115 -3.11 -9.29 -3.56
CA ALA A 115 -3.15 -9.32 -5.03
C ALA A 115 -2.48 -8.10 -5.66
#